data_AF-A0A353U1E4-F1
#
_entry.id   AF-A0A353U1E4-F1
#
_cell.length_a   1.000
_cell.length_b   1.000
_cell.length_c   1.000
_cell.angle_alpha   90.00
_cell.angle_beta   90.00
_cell.angle_gamma   90.00
#
_symmetry.space_group_name_H-M   'P 1'
#
loop_
_entity.id
_entity.type
_entity.pdbx_description
1 polymer ?
#
loop_
_entity_poly.entity_id
_entity_poly.type
_entity_poly.pdbx_seq_one_letter_code
_entity_poly.pdbx_strand_id
1 'polypeptide(L)'
;FISMNISNTSGFEMFMEIKFNFNDGTNRIERVFNNKQTQTFYFEVEAGKTVSSVNLDPNEWILREAITRNTNLTVDPPPFRRWKGTVSDDWNHSANWDFGVPNAQTDAIIRAGAPRYPKINGNVSVKILTIEPGALIEHLGGTFTIGGQFHLKSTHDYNSSFISTGGSLVVAPDSVKIYQPISNPAYNYAMSSPVSGPLATKTNSGITGNTYTYDNPLNTFKLMSDDEQFEPGKGFVFKNSAPVVFSGDINRGTYTLTLIRSAKGKGWNLVGNPYTAAIDWTLLTNKVNVDDSFWLFRNDLGLYGVYNNPSGTSVNLPADPHIIPTRHAIWVRVNIEKTAGSITFSPSALRPHTHTYLKSSGAAKYPYIKLAVDFNNNNRDELAIALIPEDKYDEASYKGSSKYFSYNSLYCEVYSLSNGESLAINNLPLLQTISVPLGISNLSKGEAVFSISDAQLPDYTTVVLLDNHNYELTELSSGDNYSVLLENTGKQNGRFELIISQSSSTATDDIKLDKTNNNKMPLLVYTEQDKIIVLISGLNKAHYSLYDLSGRMLDEGELLNNGRNTISAPGKGVFLLKLGRETGSSTYKVSF
;
A
#
# COMPACT_ATOMS: atom_id res chain seq x y z
N PHE A 1 -33.20 15.68 -31.24
CA PHE A 1 -34.24 14.63 -31.19
C PHE A 1 -33.90 13.54 -32.17
N ILE A 2 -33.90 12.28 -31.75
CA ILE A 2 -33.85 11.11 -32.63
C ILE A 2 -34.88 10.11 -32.11
N SER A 3 -35.86 9.76 -32.96
CA SER A 3 -36.77 8.63 -32.73
C SER A 3 -36.37 7.53 -33.70
N MET A 4 -36.17 6.31 -33.19
CA MET A 4 -35.76 5.16 -33.98
C MET A 4 -36.86 4.10 -33.93
N ASN A 5 -37.20 3.55 -35.10
CA ASN A 5 -38.20 2.50 -35.26
C ASN A 5 -37.53 1.27 -35.90
N ILE A 6 -37.52 0.14 -35.19
CA ILE A 6 -36.94 -1.12 -35.66
C ILE A 6 -38.08 -2.10 -35.94
N SER A 7 -38.22 -2.53 -37.20
CA SER A 7 -39.36 -3.30 -37.70
C SER A 7 -39.23 -4.83 -37.53
N ASN A 8 -38.25 -5.33 -36.77
CA ASN A 8 -38.01 -6.77 -36.63
C ASN A 8 -38.03 -7.21 -35.16
N THR A 9 -38.77 -8.29 -34.88
CA THR A 9 -39.21 -8.72 -33.54
C THR A 9 -38.15 -9.47 -32.71
N SER A 10 -36.88 -9.47 -33.12
CA SER A 10 -35.79 -10.14 -32.40
C SER A 10 -34.61 -9.19 -32.22
N GLY A 11 -34.46 -8.64 -31.01
CA GLY A 11 -33.30 -7.83 -30.61
C GLY A 11 -33.64 -6.38 -30.27
N PHE A 12 -34.38 -6.12 -29.19
CA PHE A 12 -34.60 -4.74 -28.73
C PHE A 12 -33.63 -4.32 -27.63
N GLU A 13 -32.97 -5.24 -26.92
CA GLU A 13 -32.09 -4.99 -25.77
C GLU A 13 -30.61 -5.02 -26.17
N MET A 14 -30.03 -3.86 -26.46
CA MET A 14 -28.62 -3.78 -26.84
C MET A 14 -28.07 -2.36 -26.80
N PHE A 15 -26.74 -2.26 -26.73
CA PHE A 15 -26.04 -0.99 -26.86
C PHE A 15 -25.88 -0.60 -28.33
N MET A 16 -26.09 0.68 -28.62
CA MET A 16 -25.97 1.29 -29.94
C MET A 16 -25.08 2.53 -29.83
N GLU A 17 -24.21 2.73 -30.82
CA GLU A 17 -23.41 3.94 -30.94
C GLU A 17 -24.01 4.89 -31.97
N ILE A 18 -24.17 6.14 -31.56
CA ILE A 18 -24.74 7.22 -32.35
C ILE A 18 -23.65 8.27 -32.55
N LYS A 19 -23.17 8.42 -33.78
CA LYS A 19 -22.22 9.45 -34.17
C LYS A 19 -22.96 10.69 -34.67
N PHE A 20 -22.80 11.79 -33.96
CA PHE A 20 -23.20 13.14 -34.37
C PHE A 20 -22.06 13.77 -35.14
N ASN A 21 -22.30 14.22 -36.37
CA ASN A 21 -21.42 15.16 -37.06
C ASN A 21 -22.00 16.57 -36.93
N PHE A 22 -21.14 17.55 -36.76
CA PHE A 22 -21.51 18.95 -36.58
C PHE A 22 -21.15 19.79 -37.81
N ASN A 23 -21.75 20.96 -37.92
CA ASN A 23 -21.51 21.93 -38.99
C ASN A 23 -20.07 22.48 -39.04
N ASP A 24 -19.34 22.40 -37.93
CA ASP A 24 -17.93 22.79 -37.81
C ASP A 24 -16.94 21.68 -38.25
N GLY A 25 -17.45 20.54 -38.73
CA GLY A 25 -16.64 19.37 -39.14
C GLY A 25 -16.23 18.45 -38.00
N THR A 26 -16.54 18.79 -36.74
CA THR A 26 -16.30 17.91 -35.58
C THR A 26 -17.35 16.81 -35.50
N ASN A 27 -17.05 15.77 -34.71
CA ASN A 27 -18.00 14.70 -34.43
C ASN A 27 -17.97 14.25 -32.96
N ARG A 28 -19.08 13.67 -32.48
CA ARG A 28 -19.23 13.09 -31.14
C ARG A 28 -19.95 11.75 -31.25
N ILE A 29 -19.43 10.72 -30.58
CA ILE A 29 -20.10 9.42 -30.48
C ILE A 29 -20.76 9.31 -29.11
N GLU A 30 -22.04 8.95 -29.08
CA GLU A 30 -22.80 8.67 -27.86
C GLU A 30 -23.26 7.22 -27.88
N ARG A 31 -23.00 6.50 -26.79
CA ARG A 31 -23.45 5.12 -26.63
C ARG A 31 -24.76 5.09 -25.84
N VAL A 32 -25.80 4.52 -26.41
CA VAL A 32 -27.13 4.41 -25.78
C VAL A 32 -27.56 2.95 -25.68
N PHE A 33 -28.40 2.62 -24.69
CA PHE A 33 -29.03 1.31 -24.60
C PHE A 33 -30.46 1.39 -25.12
N ASN A 34 -30.74 0.69 -26.21
CA ASN A 34 -32.11 0.50 -26.67
C ASN A 34 -32.70 -0.70 -25.94
N ASN A 35 -33.95 -0.59 -25.50
CA ASN A 35 -34.71 -1.71 -24.93
C ASN A 35 -36.19 -1.70 -25.34
N LYS A 36 -36.56 -0.86 -26.32
CA LYS A 36 -37.93 -0.73 -26.83
C LYS A 36 -37.93 -0.77 -28.34
N GLN A 37 -39.05 -1.20 -28.91
CA GLN A 37 -39.31 -1.17 -30.35
C GLN A 37 -39.28 0.27 -30.91
N THR A 38 -39.69 1.24 -30.09
CA THR A 38 -39.54 2.66 -30.36
C THR A 38 -39.02 3.33 -29.10
N GLN A 39 -37.85 3.95 -29.19
CA GLN A 39 -37.22 4.68 -28.09
C GLN A 39 -36.74 6.05 -28.56
N THR A 40 -36.89 7.02 -27.68
CA THR A 40 -36.47 8.40 -27.92
C THR A 40 -35.25 8.71 -27.07
N PHE A 41 -34.22 9.26 -27.70
CA PHE A 41 -33.01 9.70 -27.02
C PHE A 41 -32.83 11.21 -27.15
N TYR A 42 -32.33 11.82 -26.08
CA TYR A 42 -32.08 13.25 -25.99
C TYR A 42 -30.59 13.49 -25.81
N PHE A 43 -30.07 14.43 -26.58
CA PHE A 43 -28.65 14.77 -26.59
C PHE A 43 -28.53 16.28 -26.60
N GLU A 44 -27.71 16.82 -25.72
CA GLU A 44 -27.35 18.22 -25.78
C GLU A 44 -26.29 18.44 -26.84
N VAL A 45 -26.43 19.54 -27.57
CA VAL A 45 -25.44 19.98 -28.56
C VAL A 45 -24.81 21.25 -28.01
N GLU A 46 -23.48 21.31 -28.06
CA GLU A 46 -22.70 22.46 -27.60
C GLU A 46 -23.22 23.76 -28.25
N ALA A 47 -23.28 24.84 -27.47
CA ALA A 47 -23.80 26.12 -27.95
C ALA A 47 -23.02 26.59 -29.19
N GLY A 48 -23.75 26.93 -30.26
CA GLY A 48 -23.15 27.33 -31.55
C GLY A 48 -22.85 26.17 -32.51
N LYS A 49 -22.94 24.91 -32.06
CA LYS A 49 -22.90 23.74 -32.94
C LYS A 49 -24.29 23.35 -33.39
N THR A 50 -24.42 22.96 -34.64
CA THR A 50 -25.64 22.34 -35.18
C THR A 50 -25.27 20.98 -35.74
N VAL A 51 -26.05 19.95 -35.40
CA VAL A 51 -25.87 18.61 -35.95
C VAL A 51 -26.11 18.66 -37.45
N SER A 52 -25.08 18.35 -38.24
CA SER A 52 -25.11 18.29 -39.70
C SER A 52 -25.58 16.93 -40.22
N SER A 53 -25.19 15.84 -39.54
CA SER A 53 -25.71 14.51 -39.80
C SER A 53 -25.62 13.62 -38.56
N VAL A 54 -26.42 12.55 -38.55
CA VAL A 54 -26.35 11.48 -37.55
C VAL A 54 -26.06 10.18 -38.27
N ASN A 55 -25.05 9.46 -37.80
CA ASN A 55 -24.65 8.16 -38.32
C ASN A 55 -24.77 7.14 -37.18
N LEU A 56 -25.37 5.99 -37.48
CA LEU A 56 -25.21 4.79 -36.67
C LEU A 56 -24.02 4.01 -37.23
N ASP A 57 -23.45 3.07 -36.47
CA ASP A 57 -22.45 2.16 -37.03
C ASP A 57 -23.06 1.44 -38.26
N PRO A 58 -22.57 1.73 -39.47
CA PRO A 58 -23.18 1.21 -40.70
C PRO A 58 -22.96 -0.29 -40.88
N ASN A 59 -22.05 -0.92 -40.12
CA ASN A 59 -21.76 -2.34 -40.22
C ASN A 59 -22.77 -3.22 -39.45
N GLU A 60 -23.53 -2.62 -38.52
CA GLU A 60 -24.50 -3.36 -37.70
C GLU A 60 -25.94 -2.85 -37.84
N TRP A 61 -26.16 -1.65 -38.42
CA TRP A 61 -27.46 -0.98 -38.35
C TRP A 61 -27.91 -0.36 -39.67
N ILE A 62 -29.18 -0.59 -40.03
CA ILE A 62 -29.86 0.12 -41.14
C ILE A 62 -30.80 1.17 -40.52
N LEU A 63 -30.41 2.45 -40.61
CA LEU A 63 -31.27 3.58 -40.22
C LEU A 63 -32.36 3.78 -41.28
N ARG A 64 -33.60 3.35 -40.98
CA ARG A 64 -34.72 3.44 -41.94
C ARG A 64 -35.29 4.83 -42.11
N GLU A 65 -35.28 5.63 -41.05
CA GLU A 65 -35.75 7.02 -41.08
C GLU A 65 -35.04 7.82 -39.99
N ALA A 66 -34.60 9.04 -40.33
CA ALA A 66 -34.04 10.00 -39.40
C ALA A 66 -34.73 11.35 -39.62
N ILE A 67 -35.62 11.71 -38.71
CA ILE A 67 -36.32 12.99 -38.79
C ILE A 67 -35.66 13.98 -37.83
N THR A 68 -34.92 14.93 -38.37
CA THR A 68 -34.45 16.09 -37.60
C THR A 68 -35.50 17.19 -37.68
N ARG A 69 -36.28 17.36 -36.60
CA ARG A 69 -37.19 18.50 -36.47
C ARG A 69 -36.52 19.58 -35.62
N ASN A 70 -36.27 20.74 -36.20
CA ASN A 70 -35.89 21.94 -35.44
C ASN A 70 -37.16 22.60 -34.90
N THR A 71 -37.86 21.88 -34.05
CA THR A 71 -38.91 22.45 -33.21
C THR A 71 -38.19 23.03 -32.00
N ASN A 72 -38.43 24.30 -31.65
CA ASN A 72 -38.03 24.93 -30.39
C ASN A 72 -38.67 24.22 -29.17
N LEU A 73 -38.59 22.90 -29.12
CA LEU A 73 -38.97 22.07 -28.00
C LEU A 73 -37.97 22.38 -26.90
N THR A 74 -38.47 23.00 -25.84
CA THR A 74 -37.80 22.96 -24.55
C THR A 74 -37.71 21.48 -24.18
N VAL A 75 -36.54 20.88 -24.38
CA VAL A 75 -36.24 19.58 -23.80
C VAL A 75 -36.04 19.86 -22.33
N ASP A 76 -36.92 19.33 -21.48
CA ASP A 76 -36.68 19.41 -20.05
C ASP A 76 -35.30 18.83 -19.78
N PRO A 77 -34.42 19.55 -19.07
CA PRO A 77 -33.10 19.04 -18.77
C PRO A 77 -33.27 17.68 -18.11
N PRO A 78 -32.38 16.71 -18.41
CA PRO A 78 -32.51 15.37 -17.85
C PRO A 78 -32.65 15.46 -16.33
N PRO A 79 -33.33 14.51 -15.66
CA PRO A 79 -33.61 14.60 -14.23
C PRO A 79 -32.35 14.51 -13.34
N PHE A 80 -31.16 14.47 -13.94
CA PHE A 80 -29.87 14.45 -13.27
C PHE A 80 -29.00 15.64 -13.66
N ARG A 81 -27.98 15.92 -12.84
CA ARG A 81 -26.95 16.93 -13.05
C ARG A 81 -25.59 16.27 -12.83
N ARG A 82 -24.67 16.43 -13.77
CA ARG A 82 -23.31 15.88 -13.68
C ARG A 82 -22.32 16.98 -13.35
N TRP A 83 -21.45 16.71 -12.39
CA TRP A 83 -20.39 17.63 -12.01
C TRP A 83 -19.26 17.61 -13.05
N LYS A 84 -18.93 18.79 -13.56
CA LYS A 84 -17.78 19.08 -14.42
C LYS A 84 -16.58 19.57 -13.62
N GLY A 85 -16.80 20.47 -12.65
CA GLY A 85 -15.73 21.08 -11.85
C GLY A 85 -14.73 21.93 -12.63
N THR A 86 -15.06 22.35 -13.85
CA THR A 86 -14.12 23.07 -14.74
C THR A 86 -13.85 24.50 -14.33
N VAL A 87 -14.71 25.11 -13.49
CA VAL A 87 -14.56 26.51 -13.06
C VAL A 87 -14.02 26.60 -11.63
N SER A 88 -14.65 25.92 -10.68
CA SER A 88 -14.26 25.96 -9.26
C SER A 88 -14.63 24.65 -8.54
N ASP A 89 -14.35 24.59 -7.24
CA ASP A 89 -14.82 23.53 -6.33
C ASP A 89 -16.15 23.91 -5.63
N ASP A 90 -16.76 25.05 -5.91
CA ASP A 90 -18.03 25.46 -5.27
C ASP A 90 -19.23 24.71 -5.88
N TRP A 91 -19.93 23.93 -5.05
CA TRP A 91 -21.16 23.22 -5.41
C TRP A 91 -22.19 24.12 -6.09
N ASN A 92 -22.33 25.36 -5.61
CA ASN A 92 -23.39 26.29 -6.05
C ASN A 92 -23.06 27.05 -7.33
N HIS A 93 -21.87 26.86 -7.89
CA HIS A 93 -21.52 27.51 -9.14
C HIS A 93 -22.12 26.75 -10.33
N SER A 94 -23.13 27.35 -10.98
CA SER A 94 -23.94 26.69 -12.02
C SER A 94 -23.12 26.14 -13.20
N ALA A 95 -22.01 26.79 -13.57
CA ALA A 95 -21.14 26.35 -14.66
C ALA A 95 -20.35 25.07 -14.34
N ASN A 96 -20.24 24.69 -13.06
CA ASN A 96 -19.68 23.40 -12.65
C ASN A 96 -20.62 22.22 -12.93
N TRP A 97 -21.85 22.45 -13.40
CA TRP A 97 -22.85 21.40 -13.68
C TRP A 97 -23.31 21.43 -15.13
N ASP A 98 -23.65 20.25 -15.68
CA ASP A 98 -24.10 20.14 -17.07
C ASP A 98 -25.45 20.82 -17.35
N PHE A 99 -26.36 20.96 -16.37
CA PHE A 99 -27.67 21.61 -16.58
C PHE A 99 -28.07 22.51 -15.39
N GLY A 100 -27.09 23.23 -14.84
CA GLY A 100 -27.27 24.07 -13.64
C GLY A 100 -27.20 23.27 -12.32
N VAL A 101 -27.30 23.99 -11.20
CA VAL A 101 -27.10 23.43 -9.86
C VAL A 101 -28.22 22.45 -9.52
N PRO A 102 -27.91 21.23 -9.03
CA PRO A 102 -28.91 20.27 -8.58
C PRO A 102 -29.71 20.80 -7.38
N ASN A 103 -30.99 20.42 -7.32
CA ASN A 103 -31.92 20.71 -6.23
C ASN A 103 -32.63 19.44 -5.75
N ALA A 104 -33.55 19.57 -4.78
CA ALA A 104 -34.26 18.46 -4.13
C ALA A 104 -35.07 17.56 -5.08
N GLN A 105 -35.31 17.98 -6.32
CA GLN A 105 -36.07 17.25 -7.34
C GLN A 105 -35.17 16.58 -8.39
N THR A 106 -33.88 16.89 -8.41
CA THR A 106 -32.92 16.41 -9.40
C THR A 106 -31.83 15.56 -8.77
N ASP A 107 -31.36 14.57 -9.52
CA ASP A 107 -30.25 13.72 -9.11
C ASP A 107 -28.92 14.44 -9.37
N ALA A 108 -27.92 14.20 -8.53
CA ALA A 108 -26.57 14.72 -8.68
C ALA A 108 -25.58 13.57 -8.85
N ILE A 109 -24.70 13.67 -9.85
CA ILE A 109 -23.68 12.67 -10.17
C ILE A 109 -22.31 13.35 -10.17
N ILE A 110 -21.43 12.93 -9.27
CA ILE A 110 -20.03 13.37 -9.24
C ILE A 110 -19.19 12.33 -9.96
N ARG A 111 -18.63 12.71 -11.10
CA ARG A 111 -17.88 11.81 -11.98
C ARG A 111 -16.40 11.82 -11.66
N ALA A 112 -15.74 10.70 -11.91
CA ALA A 112 -14.29 10.62 -11.83
C ALA A 112 -13.62 11.53 -12.88
N GLY A 113 -12.39 11.97 -12.60
CA GLY A 113 -11.58 12.74 -13.55
C GLY A 113 -11.93 14.23 -13.65
N ALA A 114 -12.82 14.74 -12.80
CA ALA A 114 -13.06 16.17 -12.71
C ALA A 114 -11.78 16.91 -12.22
N PRO A 115 -11.41 18.06 -12.81
CA PRO A 115 -10.21 18.80 -12.41
C PRO A 115 -10.33 19.39 -10.99
N ARG A 116 -11.55 19.59 -10.49
CA ARG A 116 -11.86 20.02 -9.13
C ARG A 116 -13.09 19.26 -8.67
N TYR A 117 -13.09 18.77 -7.44
CA TYR A 117 -14.26 18.10 -6.83
C TYR A 117 -15.05 19.08 -5.96
N PRO A 118 -16.37 18.87 -5.78
CA PRO A 118 -17.21 19.81 -5.08
C PRO A 118 -16.93 19.86 -3.56
N LYS A 119 -16.92 21.08 -3.04
CA LYS A 119 -16.95 21.45 -1.63
C LYS A 119 -18.31 22.02 -1.27
N ILE A 120 -18.90 21.52 -0.20
CA ILE A 120 -20.20 21.96 0.31
C ILE A 120 -19.96 22.71 1.63
N ASN A 121 -20.15 24.03 1.60
CA ASN A 121 -20.02 24.92 2.76
C ASN A 121 -21.36 25.48 3.27
N GLY A 122 -22.44 25.31 2.50
CA GLY A 122 -23.77 25.85 2.79
C GLY A 122 -24.86 24.81 2.61
N ASN A 123 -26.12 25.24 2.70
CA ASN A 123 -27.26 24.34 2.60
C ASN A 123 -27.47 23.88 1.15
N VAL A 124 -27.52 22.57 0.94
CA VAL A 124 -27.71 21.93 -0.37
C VAL A 124 -28.76 20.84 -0.23
N SER A 125 -29.58 20.64 -1.26
CA SER A 125 -30.53 19.53 -1.30
C SER A 125 -30.54 18.88 -2.68
N VAL A 126 -30.56 17.55 -2.71
CA VAL A 126 -30.63 16.74 -3.94
C VAL A 126 -31.62 15.61 -3.79
N LYS A 127 -32.14 15.08 -4.91
CA LYS A 127 -32.99 13.89 -4.89
C LYS A 127 -32.15 12.64 -4.64
N ILE A 128 -31.35 12.21 -5.61
CA ILE A 128 -30.38 11.11 -5.48
C ILE A 128 -28.98 11.69 -5.60
N LEU A 129 -28.02 11.17 -4.83
CA LEU A 129 -26.61 11.50 -4.97
C LEU A 129 -25.82 10.25 -5.37
N THR A 130 -25.02 10.35 -6.43
CA THR A 130 -24.06 9.31 -6.81
C THR A 130 -22.66 9.90 -6.88
N ILE A 131 -21.73 9.29 -6.17
CA ILE A 131 -20.29 9.57 -6.30
C ILE A 131 -19.65 8.37 -6.98
N GLU A 132 -19.11 8.57 -8.18
CA GLU A 132 -18.44 7.52 -8.96
C GLU A 132 -17.10 7.11 -8.29
N PRO A 133 -16.58 5.91 -8.59
CA PRO A 133 -15.28 5.47 -8.08
C PRO A 133 -14.17 6.46 -8.48
N GLY A 134 -13.31 6.87 -7.54
CA GLY A 134 -12.28 7.88 -7.78
C GLY A 134 -12.77 9.33 -7.74
N ALA A 135 -14.08 9.56 -7.54
CA ALA A 135 -14.64 10.88 -7.30
C ALA A 135 -14.73 11.22 -5.79
N LEU A 136 -14.82 12.52 -5.48
CA LEU A 136 -14.81 13.05 -4.13
C LEU A 136 -15.94 14.07 -3.93
N ILE A 137 -16.49 14.13 -2.70
CA ILE A 137 -17.15 15.32 -2.16
C ILE A 137 -16.53 15.65 -0.80
N GLU A 138 -16.28 16.93 -0.56
CA GLU A 138 -15.95 17.45 0.77
C GLU A 138 -17.13 18.24 1.35
N HIS A 139 -17.73 17.76 2.43
CA HIS A 139 -18.80 18.42 3.16
C HIS A 139 -18.23 19.11 4.41
N LEU A 140 -18.10 20.42 4.32
CA LEU A 140 -17.38 21.27 5.26
C LEU A 140 -18.34 22.07 6.17
N GLY A 141 -19.56 22.34 5.73
CA GLY A 141 -20.54 23.14 6.47
C GLY A 141 -21.96 23.06 5.91
N GLY A 142 -22.91 23.68 6.61
CA GLY A 142 -24.33 23.70 6.22
C GLY A 142 -25.03 22.34 6.31
N THR A 143 -26.32 22.33 5.96
CA THR A 143 -27.13 21.10 5.87
C THR A 143 -27.10 20.54 4.45
N PHE A 144 -26.59 19.31 4.29
CA PHE A 144 -26.65 18.57 3.04
C PHE A 144 -27.77 17.52 3.10
N THR A 145 -28.85 17.77 2.37
CA THR A 145 -30.03 16.89 2.34
C THR A 145 -30.04 16.04 1.08
N ILE A 146 -30.16 14.72 1.23
CA ILE A 146 -30.36 13.77 0.14
C ILE A 146 -31.72 13.11 0.37
N GLY A 147 -32.71 13.47 -0.46
CA GLY A 147 -34.10 13.05 -0.28
C GLY A 147 -34.39 11.59 -0.67
N GLY A 148 -33.48 10.98 -1.41
CA GLY A 148 -33.52 9.60 -1.88
C GLY A 148 -32.20 8.89 -1.67
N GLN A 149 -31.78 8.05 -2.61
CA GLN A 149 -30.60 7.22 -2.45
C GLN A 149 -29.29 8.02 -2.48
N PHE A 150 -28.36 7.65 -1.61
CA PHE A 150 -26.98 8.13 -1.59
C PHE A 150 -26.03 6.98 -1.93
N HIS A 151 -25.50 6.99 -3.15
CA HIS A 151 -24.58 5.97 -3.64
C HIS A 151 -23.12 6.41 -3.56
N LEU A 152 -22.31 5.60 -2.88
CA LEU A 152 -20.86 5.64 -2.88
C LEU A 152 -20.35 4.41 -3.64
N LYS A 153 -19.94 4.60 -4.89
CA LYS A 153 -19.56 3.51 -5.81
C LYS A 153 -18.08 3.15 -5.66
N SER A 154 -17.76 1.89 -5.92
CA SER A 154 -16.36 1.42 -5.95
C SER A 154 -16.13 0.44 -7.11
N THR A 155 -14.89 0.41 -7.62
CA THR A 155 -14.34 -0.66 -8.45
C THR A 155 -13.34 -1.50 -7.63
N HIS A 156 -12.64 -2.43 -8.27
CA HIS A 156 -11.55 -3.17 -7.63
C HIS A 156 -10.38 -2.27 -7.23
N ASP A 157 -10.15 -1.19 -7.97
CA ASP A 157 -8.98 -0.33 -7.82
C ASP A 157 -9.31 1.00 -7.11
N TYR A 158 -10.55 1.48 -7.25
CA TYR A 158 -10.95 2.82 -6.84
C TYR A 158 -12.20 2.80 -5.97
N ASN A 159 -12.17 3.62 -4.94
CA ASN A 159 -13.33 3.90 -4.10
C ASN A 159 -13.75 5.36 -4.29
N SER A 160 -15.04 5.65 -4.28
CA SER A 160 -15.54 7.01 -4.08
C SER A 160 -15.17 7.52 -2.69
N SER A 161 -14.97 8.82 -2.53
CA SER A 161 -14.71 9.46 -1.23
C SER A 161 -15.81 10.44 -0.86
N PHE A 162 -16.37 10.30 0.35
CA PHE A 162 -17.18 11.35 0.97
C PHE A 162 -16.53 11.76 2.28
N ILE A 163 -15.90 12.94 2.28
CA ILE A 163 -15.24 13.48 3.46
C ILE A 163 -16.20 14.49 4.08
N SER A 164 -16.69 14.23 5.29
CA SER A 164 -17.55 15.16 6.00
C SER A 164 -16.93 15.53 7.34
N THR A 165 -16.35 16.73 7.38
CA THR A 165 -15.64 17.28 8.55
C THR A 165 -16.43 18.39 9.24
N GLY A 166 -17.59 18.77 8.71
CA GLY A 166 -18.50 19.74 9.32
C GLY A 166 -19.93 19.62 8.78
N GLY A 167 -20.81 20.51 9.26
CA GLY A 167 -22.22 20.57 8.83
C GLY A 167 -23.10 19.40 9.29
N SER A 168 -24.34 19.36 8.80
CA SER A 168 -25.32 18.31 9.08
C SER A 168 -25.66 17.54 7.80
N LEU A 169 -25.59 16.21 7.83
CA LEU A 169 -26.00 15.34 6.73
C LEU A 169 -27.40 14.81 7.05
N VAL A 170 -28.35 15.01 6.13
CA VAL A 170 -29.73 14.52 6.25
C VAL A 170 -29.97 13.53 5.11
N VAL A 171 -29.96 12.23 5.45
CA VAL A 171 -30.25 11.12 4.54
C VAL A 171 -30.84 9.99 5.36
N ALA A 172 -31.82 9.26 4.83
CA ALA A 172 -32.36 8.10 5.52
C ALA A 172 -31.31 6.96 5.54
N PRO A 173 -31.10 6.25 6.68
CA PRO A 173 -30.04 5.24 6.79
C PRO A 173 -30.17 4.08 5.78
N ASP A 174 -31.39 3.71 5.42
CA ASP A 174 -31.72 2.71 4.41
C ASP A 174 -31.46 3.18 2.97
N SER A 175 -31.32 4.49 2.77
CA SER A 175 -31.07 5.13 1.49
C SER A 175 -29.56 5.30 1.22
N VAL A 176 -28.70 5.15 2.23
CA VAL A 176 -27.25 5.08 2.07
C VAL A 176 -26.86 3.73 1.45
N LYS A 177 -26.09 3.76 0.36
CA LYS A 177 -25.61 2.57 -0.36
C LYS A 177 -24.12 2.70 -0.69
N ILE A 178 -23.29 2.03 0.09
CA ILE A 178 -21.83 2.05 -0.07
C ILE A 178 -21.38 0.70 -0.63
N TYR A 179 -21.00 0.70 -1.90
CA TYR A 179 -20.75 -0.52 -2.67
C TYR A 179 -19.32 -1.00 -2.51
N GLN A 180 -19.13 -2.27 -2.18
CA GLN A 180 -17.86 -2.97 -2.15
C GLN A 180 -17.89 -4.14 -3.14
N PRO A 181 -17.14 -4.09 -4.25
CA PRO A 181 -17.00 -5.23 -5.14
C PRO A 181 -16.20 -6.34 -4.47
N ILE A 182 -16.54 -7.57 -4.82
CA ILE A 182 -15.82 -8.79 -4.45
C ILE A 182 -15.14 -9.31 -5.69
N SER A 183 -13.81 -9.29 -5.70
CA SER A 183 -12.97 -9.71 -6.82
C SER A 183 -12.81 -11.22 -6.93
N ASN A 184 -12.79 -11.94 -5.80
CA ASN A 184 -12.57 -13.37 -5.77
C ASN A 184 -13.25 -13.98 -4.55
N PRO A 185 -14.20 -14.93 -4.73
CA PRO A 185 -14.92 -15.55 -3.63
C PRO A 185 -14.04 -16.42 -2.72
N ALA A 186 -12.84 -16.80 -3.16
CA ALA A 186 -11.91 -17.57 -2.35
C ALA A 186 -11.20 -16.74 -1.26
N TYR A 187 -11.14 -15.41 -1.44
CA TYR A 187 -10.44 -14.50 -0.54
C TYR A 187 -11.17 -14.26 0.78
N ASN A 188 -10.39 -13.98 1.81
CA ASN A 188 -10.87 -13.47 3.09
C ASN A 188 -10.75 -11.95 3.05
N TYR A 189 -11.87 -11.24 3.01
CA TYR A 189 -11.90 -9.79 3.03
C TYR A 189 -11.88 -9.31 4.48
N ALA A 190 -10.84 -8.58 4.85
CA ALA A 190 -10.72 -7.93 6.16
C ALA A 190 -11.17 -6.48 6.03
N MET A 191 -12.27 -6.11 6.69
CA MET A 191 -12.92 -4.81 6.55
C MET A 191 -13.36 -4.20 7.88
N SER A 192 -13.72 -2.91 7.86
CA SER A 192 -14.47 -2.25 8.92
C SER A 192 -15.67 -1.51 8.31
N SER A 193 -16.73 -1.34 9.09
CA SER A 193 -17.99 -0.77 8.60
C SER A 193 -17.87 0.74 8.44
N PRO A 194 -18.24 1.31 7.28
CA PRO A 194 -18.30 2.76 7.05
C PRO A 194 -19.57 3.40 7.62
N VAL A 195 -20.48 2.57 8.15
CA VAL A 195 -21.78 2.95 8.69
C VAL A 195 -21.99 2.36 10.08
N SER A 196 -22.90 2.95 10.83
CA SER A 196 -23.37 2.48 12.14
C SER A 196 -24.91 2.45 12.19
N GLY A 197 -25.44 2.08 13.35
CA GLY A 197 -26.88 1.98 13.59
C GLY A 197 -27.47 0.61 13.23
N PRO A 198 -28.81 0.45 13.33
CA PRO A 198 -29.48 -0.85 13.21
C PRO A 198 -29.31 -1.56 11.86
N LEU A 199 -28.97 -0.83 10.79
CA LEU A 199 -28.75 -1.40 9.47
C LEU A 199 -27.30 -1.81 9.21
N ALA A 200 -26.36 -1.44 10.08
CA ALA A 200 -24.96 -1.79 9.94
C ALA A 200 -24.70 -3.24 10.41
N THR A 201 -25.30 -4.22 9.75
CA THR A 201 -25.21 -5.64 10.08
C THR A 201 -24.79 -6.48 8.87
N LYS A 202 -24.42 -7.73 9.12
CA LYS A 202 -24.10 -8.71 8.06
C LYS A 202 -25.27 -8.89 7.10
N THR A 203 -26.47 -9.17 7.62
CA THR A 203 -27.70 -9.38 6.84
C THR A 203 -27.99 -8.22 5.92
N ASN A 204 -28.04 -7.01 6.49
CA ASN A 204 -28.41 -5.80 5.75
C ASN A 204 -27.34 -5.37 4.73
N SER A 205 -26.10 -5.83 4.90
CA SER A 205 -25.01 -5.57 3.95
C SER A 205 -24.95 -6.58 2.80
N GLY A 206 -25.79 -7.62 2.81
CA GLY A 206 -25.78 -8.69 1.80
C GLY A 206 -24.59 -9.64 1.91
N ILE A 207 -23.95 -9.74 3.08
CA ILE A 207 -22.88 -10.69 3.34
C ILE A 207 -23.52 -12.04 3.69
N THR A 208 -23.32 -13.06 2.87
CA THR A 208 -23.92 -14.39 3.10
C THR A 208 -22.95 -15.37 3.75
N GLY A 209 -21.64 -15.20 3.53
CA GLY A 209 -20.63 -16.04 4.17
C GLY A 209 -20.46 -15.75 5.66
N ASN A 210 -19.73 -16.63 6.35
CA ASN A 210 -19.42 -16.42 7.77
C ASN A 210 -18.55 -15.18 7.94
N THR A 211 -18.90 -14.36 8.93
CA THR A 211 -18.17 -13.15 9.30
C THR A 211 -17.62 -13.31 10.71
N TYR A 212 -16.37 -12.91 10.92
CA TYR A 212 -15.68 -13.08 12.18
C TYR A 212 -15.02 -11.78 12.65
N THR A 213 -15.03 -11.53 13.95
CA THR A 213 -14.13 -10.56 14.58
C THR A 213 -12.97 -11.28 15.23
N TYR A 214 -11.83 -10.61 15.38
CA TYR A 214 -10.69 -11.19 16.09
C TYR A 214 -10.79 -10.97 17.61
N ASP A 215 -10.55 -12.03 18.38
CA ASP A 215 -10.50 -12.03 19.83
C ASP A 215 -9.04 -12.22 20.29
N ASN A 216 -8.44 -11.16 20.82
CA ASN A 216 -7.06 -11.18 21.31
C ASN A 216 -6.86 -12.06 22.56
N PRO A 217 -7.69 -11.97 23.62
CA PRO A 217 -7.60 -12.89 24.77
C PRO A 217 -7.51 -14.38 24.39
N LEU A 218 -8.31 -14.81 23.42
CA LEU A 218 -8.35 -16.20 22.98
C LEU A 218 -7.38 -16.53 21.84
N ASN A 219 -6.90 -15.51 21.11
CA ASN A 219 -6.15 -15.66 19.85
C ASN A 219 -6.95 -16.45 18.81
N THR A 220 -8.22 -16.11 18.65
CA THR A 220 -9.16 -16.80 17.75
C THR A 220 -10.07 -15.81 17.02
N PHE A 221 -10.75 -16.30 15.99
CA PHE A 221 -11.80 -15.57 15.30
C PHE A 221 -13.17 -15.97 15.87
N LYS A 222 -13.90 -14.99 16.40
CA LYS A 222 -15.26 -15.16 16.93
C LYS A 222 -16.28 -14.91 15.83
N LEU A 223 -17.12 -15.90 15.58
CA LEU A 223 -18.23 -15.81 14.63
C LEU A 223 -19.21 -14.73 15.08
N MET A 224 -19.58 -13.85 14.15
CA MET A 224 -20.65 -12.86 14.35
C MET A 224 -22.01 -13.45 14.01
N SER A 225 -23.04 -13.03 14.73
CA SER A 225 -24.42 -13.32 14.33
C SER A 225 -24.87 -12.41 13.18
N ASP A 226 -25.91 -12.83 12.45
CA ASP A 226 -26.39 -12.16 11.24
C ASP A 226 -26.86 -10.71 11.49
N ASP A 227 -27.47 -10.47 12.65
CA ASP A 227 -27.99 -9.17 13.07
C ASP A 227 -27.10 -8.44 14.09
N GLU A 228 -25.89 -8.96 14.36
CA GLU A 228 -24.91 -8.26 15.18
C GLU A 228 -24.47 -6.98 14.46
N GLN A 229 -24.57 -5.85 15.15
CA GLN A 229 -24.14 -4.56 14.61
C GLN A 229 -22.62 -4.50 14.51
N PHE A 230 -22.12 -4.00 13.38
CA PHE A 230 -20.73 -3.69 13.21
C PHE A 230 -20.34 -2.52 14.10
N GLU A 231 -19.32 -2.72 14.93
CA GLU A 231 -18.72 -1.68 15.76
C GLU A 231 -17.78 -0.81 14.89
N PRO A 232 -17.99 0.52 14.80
CA PRO A 232 -17.12 1.39 14.02
C PRO A 232 -15.65 1.26 14.43
N GLY A 233 -14.80 1.00 13.44
CA GLY A 233 -13.35 0.95 13.59
C GLY A 233 -12.85 -0.44 13.98
N LYS A 234 -13.71 -1.32 14.46
CA LYS A 234 -13.37 -2.72 14.67
C LYS A 234 -13.30 -3.43 13.33
N GLY A 235 -12.27 -4.26 13.15
CA GLY A 235 -12.13 -5.04 11.95
C GLY A 235 -12.85 -6.38 12.05
N PHE A 236 -13.43 -6.81 10.93
CA PHE A 236 -14.02 -8.13 10.75
C PHE A 236 -13.52 -8.76 9.45
N VAL A 237 -13.53 -10.09 9.39
CA VAL A 237 -13.10 -10.87 8.23
C VAL A 237 -14.27 -11.71 7.74
N PHE A 238 -14.50 -11.73 6.43
CA PHE A 238 -15.55 -12.54 5.82
C PHE A 238 -15.14 -13.05 4.45
N LYS A 239 -15.86 -14.07 3.96
CA LYS A 239 -15.86 -14.46 2.55
C LYS A 239 -17.23 -14.16 1.96
N ASN A 240 -17.27 -13.76 0.71
CA ASN A 240 -18.54 -13.58 0.00
C ASN A 240 -18.36 -13.90 -1.48
N SER A 241 -19.46 -14.17 -2.19
CA SER A 241 -19.45 -14.39 -3.64
C SER A 241 -20.09 -13.25 -4.43
N ALA A 242 -20.91 -12.43 -3.78
CA ALA A 242 -21.58 -11.29 -4.38
C ALA A 242 -21.02 -9.96 -3.83
N PRO A 243 -21.18 -8.83 -4.56
CA PRO A 243 -20.87 -7.51 -4.03
C PRO A 243 -21.59 -7.23 -2.70
N VAL A 244 -20.89 -6.55 -1.80
CA VAL A 244 -21.41 -6.12 -0.50
C VAL A 244 -21.89 -4.67 -0.61
N VAL A 245 -23.01 -4.33 0.03
CA VAL A 245 -23.55 -2.96 0.02
C VAL A 245 -23.90 -2.53 1.44
N PHE A 246 -23.07 -1.70 2.05
CA PHE A 246 -23.33 -1.19 3.39
C PHE A 246 -24.45 -0.13 3.36
N SER A 247 -25.31 -0.18 4.37
CA SER A 247 -26.43 0.75 4.61
C SER A 247 -26.50 1.06 6.11
N GLY A 248 -26.83 2.30 6.46
CA GLY A 248 -26.85 2.77 7.85
C GLY A 248 -26.47 4.24 7.95
N ASP A 249 -26.24 4.69 9.17
CA ASP A 249 -25.77 6.05 9.45
C ASP A 249 -24.29 6.16 9.06
N ILE A 250 -23.93 7.07 8.14
CA ILE A 250 -22.53 7.25 7.74
C ILE A 250 -21.70 7.70 8.95
N ASN A 251 -20.61 6.98 9.20
CA ASN A 251 -19.68 7.31 10.26
C ASN A 251 -18.94 8.62 9.96
N ARG A 252 -19.12 9.61 10.83
CA ARG A 252 -18.54 10.97 10.71
C ARG A 252 -17.85 11.44 12.00
N GLY A 253 -18.00 10.68 13.09
CA GLY A 253 -17.48 11.03 14.40
C GLY A 253 -16.04 10.58 14.63
N THR A 254 -15.56 10.76 15.85
CA THR A 254 -14.30 10.20 16.33
C THR A 254 -14.58 8.88 17.04
N TYR A 255 -13.82 7.83 16.72
CA TYR A 255 -14.00 6.49 17.27
C TYR A 255 -12.73 6.02 17.96
N THR A 256 -12.81 5.70 19.26
CA THR A 256 -11.68 5.20 20.05
C THR A 256 -11.91 3.74 20.38
N LEU A 257 -10.96 2.89 20.00
CA LEU A 257 -10.99 1.46 20.29
C LEU A 257 -9.99 1.12 21.39
N THR A 258 -10.44 0.35 22.37
CA THR A 258 -9.55 -0.28 23.35
C THR A 258 -8.94 -1.54 22.76
N LEU A 259 -7.62 -1.67 22.92
CA LEU A 259 -6.82 -2.77 22.40
C LEU A 259 -6.21 -3.54 23.56
N ILE A 260 -6.07 -4.87 23.40
CA ILE A 260 -5.63 -5.75 24.48
C ILE A 260 -4.34 -6.48 24.06
N ARG A 261 -3.46 -6.72 25.04
CA ARG A 261 -2.37 -7.69 24.96
C ARG A 261 -2.60 -8.81 25.96
N SER A 262 -2.95 -9.98 25.45
CA SER A 262 -2.98 -11.22 26.21
C SER A 262 -1.74 -12.08 25.94
N ALA A 263 -1.50 -13.10 26.77
CA ALA A 263 -0.44 -14.07 26.56
C ALA A 263 -0.59 -14.84 25.22
N LYS A 264 -1.83 -15.12 24.81
CA LYS A 264 -2.14 -15.86 23.57
C LYS A 264 -2.08 -14.95 22.33
N GLY A 265 -2.80 -13.84 22.37
CA GLY A 265 -2.93 -12.90 21.24
C GLY A 265 -1.74 -11.98 21.05
N LYS A 266 -0.80 -11.93 22.03
CA LYS A 266 0.48 -11.20 21.95
C LYS A 266 0.36 -9.74 21.50
N GLY A 267 -0.77 -9.10 21.78
CA GLY A 267 -1.01 -7.68 21.49
C GLY A 267 -1.64 -7.41 20.13
N TRP A 268 -1.81 -8.42 19.27
CA TRP A 268 -2.43 -8.26 17.95
C TRP A 268 -3.91 -7.93 18.07
N ASN A 269 -4.38 -6.90 17.39
CA ASN A 269 -5.79 -6.54 17.33
C ASN A 269 -6.14 -6.18 15.89
N LEU A 270 -7.32 -6.60 15.43
CA LEU A 270 -7.82 -6.28 14.10
C LEU A 270 -8.74 -5.06 14.20
N VAL A 271 -8.28 -3.95 13.63
CA VAL A 271 -9.02 -2.69 13.54
C VAL A 271 -9.20 -2.33 12.06
N GLY A 272 -9.91 -1.27 11.73
CA GLY A 272 -10.02 -0.85 10.34
C GLY A 272 -10.59 0.54 10.19
N ASN A 273 -10.53 1.05 8.97
CA ASN A 273 -10.99 2.39 8.63
C ASN A 273 -12.54 2.45 8.69
N PRO A 274 -13.14 3.19 9.66
CA PRO A 274 -14.58 3.27 9.83
C PRO A 274 -15.27 4.27 8.90
N TYR A 275 -14.56 4.90 7.97
CA TYR A 275 -15.07 6.02 7.18
C TYR A 275 -15.26 5.68 5.70
N THR A 276 -16.02 6.53 5.02
CA THR A 276 -16.25 6.53 3.56
C THR A 276 -15.14 7.23 2.76
N ALA A 277 -13.98 7.45 3.37
CA ALA A 277 -12.78 8.00 2.75
C ALA A 277 -11.53 7.28 3.29
N ALA A 278 -10.38 7.46 2.65
CA ALA A 278 -9.13 6.88 3.13
C ALA A 278 -8.67 7.58 4.42
N ILE A 279 -7.85 6.90 5.21
CA ILE A 279 -7.18 7.48 6.39
C ILE A 279 -5.69 7.56 6.10
N ASP A 280 -5.08 8.69 6.44
CA ASP A 280 -3.62 8.79 6.54
C ASP A 280 -3.17 8.41 7.96
N TRP A 281 -2.47 7.28 8.07
CA TRP A 281 -1.96 6.78 9.35
C TRP A 281 -1.06 7.77 10.07
N THR A 282 -0.30 8.58 9.31
CA THR A 282 0.64 9.56 9.87
C THR A 282 -0.07 10.69 10.62
N LEU A 283 -1.35 10.91 10.35
CA LEU A 283 -2.19 11.95 10.96
C LEU A 283 -3.04 11.45 12.11
N LEU A 284 -3.04 10.13 12.39
CA LEU A 284 -3.62 9.59 13.61
C LEU A 284 -2.68 9.88 14.78
N THR A 285 -2.91 11.00 15.47
CA THR A 285 -2.06 11.46 16.57
C THR A 285 -2.31 10.73 17.89
N ASN A 286 -3.48 10.11 18.04
CA ASN A 286 -3.93 9.49 19.28
C ASN A 286 -3.80 7.95 19.20
N LYS A 287 -2.56 7.48 19.38
CA LYS A 287 -2.20 6.07 19.52
C LYS A 287 -1.51 5.89 20.88
N VAL A 288 -2.12 5.13 21.78
CA VAL A 288 -1.63 4.97 23.16
C VAL A 288 -1.20 3.53 23.37
N ASN A 289 0.07 3.31 23.71
CA ASN A 289 0.65 1.97 23.93
C ASN A 289 0.49 1.01 22.73
N VAL A 290 0.49 1.54 21.52
CA VAL A 290 0.45 0.77 20.26
C VAL A 290 1.76 1.00 19.51
N ASP A 291 2.28 -0.03 18.87
CA ASP A 291 3.36 0.14 17.90
C ASP A 291 2.88 1.13 16.83
N ASP A 292 3.70 2.12 16.48
CA ASP A 292 3.36 3.08 15.41
C ASP A 292 3.61 2.46 14.03
N SER A 293 2.90 1.36 13.79
CA SER A 293 2.97 0.51 12.62
C SER A 293 1.64 -0.19 12.41
N PHE A 294 1.37 -0.59 11.17
CA PHE A 294 0.25 -1.46 10.87
C PHE A 294 0.64 -2.54 9.86
N TRP A 295 -0.15 -3.63 9.86
CA TRP A 295 0.01 -4.74 8.95
C TRP A 295 -1.29 -4.97 8.17
N LEU A 296 -1.18 -5.09 6.86
CA LEU A 296 -2.30 -5.31 5.96
C LEU A 296 -2.09 -6.63 5.21
N PHE A 297 -3.05 -7.54 5.29
CA PHE A 297 -3.01 -8.74 4.47
C PHE A 297 -3.38 -8.41 3.02
N ARG A 298 -2.47 -8.68 2.09
CA ARG A 298 -2.62 -8.44 0.66
C ARG A 298 -3.14 -9.70 0.01
N ASN A 299 -4.46 -9.80 -0.17
CA ASN A 299 -5.10 -10.98 -0.78
C ASN A 299 -4.57 -11.28 -2.20
N ASP A 300 -4.17 -10.25 -2.94
CA ASP A 300 -3.58 -10.35 -4.27
C ASP A 300 -2.20 -11.02 -4.27
N LEU A 301 -1.44 -10.87 -3.18
CA LEU A 301 -0.12 -11.50 -3.00
C LEU A 301 -0.19 -12.75 -2.09
N GLY A 302 -1.16 -12.82 -1.19
CA GLY A 302 -1.16 -13.80 -0.10
C GLY A 302 -0.03 -13.58 0.91
N LEU A 303 0.36 -12.32 1.16
CA LEU A 303 1.39 -11.90 2.12
C LEU A 303 0.90 -10.74 3.00
N TYR A 304 1.62 -10.47 4.09
CA TYR A 304 1.44 -9.24 4.87
C TYR A 304 2.34 -8.12 4.35
N GLY A 305 1.72 -6.97 4.07
CA GLY A 305 2.40 -5.69 3.94
C GLY A 305 2.49 -4.98 5.29
N VAL A 306 3.58 -4.24 5.50
CA VAL A 306 3.87 -3.56 6.77
C VAL A 306 4.28 -2.13 6.51
N TYR A 307 3.76 -1.19 7.28
CA TYR A 307 4.21 0.21 7.32
C TYR A 307 4.72 0.55 8.73
N ASN A 308 5.91 1.16 8.82
CA ASN A 308 6.50 1.69 10.04
C ASN A 308 6.53 3.21 9.97
N ASN A 309 5.72 3.89 10.78
CA ASN A 309 5.66 5.35 10.77
C ASN A 309 6.94 6.03 11.31
N PRO A 310 7.63 5.53 12.36
CA PRO A 310 8.87 6.13 12.85
C PRO A 310 9.92 6.34 11.75
N SER A 311 10.17 5.33 10.92
CA SER A 311 11.10 5.45 9.78
C SER A 311 10.44 5.89 8.47
N GLY A 312 9.10 5.84 8.36
CA GLY A 312 8.38 6.06 7.10
C GLY A 312 8.57 4.93 6.09
N THR A 313 9.11 3.79 6.52
CA THR A 313 9.46 2.66 5.64
C THR A 313 8.31 1.67 5.53
N SER A 314 8.26 0.93 4.41
CA SER A 314 7.28 -0.13 4.19
C SER A 314 7.86 -1.31 3.41
N VAL A 315 7.22 -2.46 3.55
CA VAL A 315 7.48 -3.68 2.77
C VAL A 315 6.16 -4.27 2.28
N ASN A 316 6.16 -4.86 1.08
CA ASN A 316 5.01 -5.52 0.45
C ASN A 316 3.70 -4.67 0.39
N LEU A 317 3.81 -3.34 0.42
CA LEU A 317 2.69 -2.38 0.29
C LEU A 317 2.80 -1.59 -1.02
N PRO A 318 1.67 -1.09 -1.56
CA PRO A 318 1.68 -0.27 -2.77
C PRO A 318 2.27 1.12 -2.52
N ALA A 319 2.27 1.98 -3.55
CA ALA A 319 2.56 3.41 -3.40
C ALA A 319 1.64 4.06 -2.34
N ASP A 320 2.15 5.06 -1.63
CA ASP A 320 1.54 5.65 -0.43
C ASP A 320 1.23 4.65 0.70
N PRO A 321 2.26 3.97 1.23
CA PRO A 321 2.09 2.87 2.18
C PRO A 321 1.48 3.28 3.52
N HIS A 322 1.33 4.59 3.79
CA HIS A 322 0.71 5.12 5.00
C HIS A 322 -0.81 5.35 4.87
N ILE A 323 -1.36 5.19 3.66
CA ILE A 323 -2.79 5.38 3.40
C ILE A 323 -3.53 4.06 3.62
N ILE A 324 -4.57 4.09 4.46
CA ILE A 324 -5.48 2.98 4.69
C ILE A 324 -6.76 3.26 3.89
N PRO A 325 -7.04 2.48 2.83
CA PRO A 325 -8.25 2.66 2.04
C PRO A 325 -9.53 2.60 2.88
N THR A 326 -10.60 3.22 2.36
CA THR A 326 -11.92 3.16 2.99
C THR A 326 -12.34 1.71 3.23
N ARG A 327 -12.86 1.44 4.43
CA ARG A 327 -13.33 0.12 4.88
C ARG A 327 -12.27 -0.97 5.02
N HIS A 328 -10.98 -0.74 4.72
CA HIS A 328 -9.97 -1.78 4.90
C HIS A 328 -9.67 -1.99 6.39
N ALA A 329 -9.55 -3.26 6.80
CA ALA A 329 -9.02 -3.61 8.11
C ALA A 329 -7.50 -3.82 8.05
N ILE A 330 -6.85 -3.50 9.16
CA ILE A 330 -5.43 -3.62 9.40
C ILE A 330 -5.21 -4.23 10.78
N TRP A 331 -4.10 -4.94 10.94
CA TRP A 331 -3.62 -5.33 12.24
C TRP A 331 -2.81 -4.21 12.87
N VAL A 332 -3.00 -4.06 14.17
CA VAL A 332 -2.18 -3.22 15.04
C VAL A 332 -1.73 -4.05 16.23
N ARG A 333 -0.63 -3.64 16.88
CA ARG A 333 -0.07 -4.38 18.01
C ARG A 333 0.11 -3.49 19.23
N VAL A 334 -0.46 -3.89 20.36
CA VAL A 334 -0.15 -3.28 21.66
C VAL A 334 1.29 -3.59 22.03
N ASN A 335 2.07 -2.57 22.43
CA ASN A 335 3.51 -2.68 22.69
C ASN A 335 3.82 -3.84 23.66
N ILE A 336 5.00 -4.45 23.51
CA ILE A 336 5.39 -5.67 24.24
C ILE A 336 5.34 -5.53 25.77
N GLU A 337 5.62 -4.34 26.29
CA GLU A 337 5.67 -4.02 27.73
C GLU A 337 4.32 -3.60 28.32
N LYS A 338 3.23 -3.60 27.54
CA LYS A 338 1.92 -3.05 27.93
C LYS A 338 0.83 -4.11 27.84
N THR A 339 -0.16 -4.07 28.72
CA THR A 339 -1.29 -5.02 28.73
C THR A 339 -2.50 -4.52 27.93
N ALA A 340 -2.58 -3.21 27.71
CA ALA A 340 -3.65 -2.56 26.96
C ALA A 340 -3.14 -1.30 26.25
N GLY A 341 -3.85 -0.90 25.20
CA GLY A 341 -3.63 0.33 24.46
C GLY A 341 -4.91 0.84 23.83
N SER A 342 -4.81 1.89 23.03
CA SER A 342 -5.93 2.38 22.25
C SER A 342 -5.49 3.03 20.95
N ILE A 343 -6.39 3.02 19.97
CA ILE A 343 -6.29 3.81 18.75
C ILE A 343 -7.55 4.65 18.58
N THR A 344 -7.38 5.92 18.25
CA THR A 344 -8.49 6.82 17.94
C THR A 344 -8.48 7.15 16.45
N PHE A 345 -9.50 6.71 15.74
CA PHE A 345 -9.80 7.16 14.39
C PHE A 345 -10.49 8.52 14.46
N SER A 346 -9.91 9.55 13.86
CA SER A 346 -10.43 10.91 13.85
C SER A 346 -10.68 11.40 12.42
N PRO A 347 -11.76 12.18 12.16
CA PRO A 347 -12.01 12.79 10.85
C PRO A 347 -10.86 13.68 10.33
N SER A 348 -10.00 14.19 11.23
CA SER A 348 -8.82 15.00 10.85
C SER A 348 -7.80 14.24 10.00
N ALA A 349 -7.80 12.90 10.07
CA ALA A 349 -6.90 12.04 9.30
C ALA A 349 -7.48 11.61 7.95
N LEU A 350 -8.70 12.05 7.59
CA LEU A 350 -9.33 11.67 6.33
C LEU A 350 -8.58 12.26 5.14
N ARG A 351 -8.41 11.44 4.11
CA ARG A 351 -7.86 11.83 2.82
C ARG A 351 -8.73 11.30 1.69
N PRO A 352 -8.81 12.03 0.57
CA PRO A 352 -9.44 11.49 -0.62
C PRO A 352 -8.71 10.21 -1.07
N HIS A 353 -9.48 9.23 -1.54
CA HIS A 353 -8.94 8.02 -2.15
C HIS A 353 -8.44 8.34 -3.57
N THR A 354 -7.23 8.90 -3.68
CA THR A 354 -6.70 9.53 -4.89
C THR A 354 -5.88 8.63 -5.81
N HIS A 355 -5.88 7.30 -5.61
CA HIS A 355 -5.00 6.44 -6.37
C HIS A 355 -5.18 6.61 -7.89
N THR A 356 -4.15 7.14 -8.54
CA THR A 356 -3.69 6.72 -9.86
C THR A 356 -2.31 6.13 -9.57
N TYR A 357 -1.98 4.94 -10.09
CA TYR A 357 -0.66 4.30 -9.91
C TYR A 357 0.52 5.09 -10.55
N LEU A 358 0.32 6.38 -10.84
CA LEU A 358 1.31 7.29 -11.36
C LEU A 358 1.81 8.19 -10.23
N LYS A 359 2.77 7.63 -9.50
CA LYS A 359 3.74 8.30 -8.61
C LYS A 359 3.18 9.17 -7.48
N SER A 360 3.14 8.59 -6.30
CA SER A 360 3.42 9.32 -5.06
C SER A 360 4.35 8.47 -4.20
N SER A 361 5.57 8.98 -4.03
CA SER A 361 6.58 8.46 -3.12
C SER A 361 6.26 9.04 -1.74
N GLY A 362 5.56 8.28 -0.91
CA GLY A 362 5.73 8.44 0.53
C GLY A 362 7.21 8.16 0.83
N ALA A 363 8.02 9.22 0.91
CA ALA A 363 9.46 9.09 1.04
C ALA A 363 9.78 8.53 2.43
N ALA A 364 10.61 7.48 2.47
CA ALA A 364 11.23 7.08 3.72
C ALA A 364 11.87 8.30 4.37
N LYS A 365 11.74 8.42 5.70
CA LYS A 365 12.27 9.59 6.43
C LYS A 365 13.79 9.56 6.55
N TYR A 366 14.38 8.39 6.34
CA TYR A 366 15.79 8.09 6.56
C TYR A 366 16.32 7.16 5.47
N PRO A 367 17.65 7.07 5.30
CA PRO A 367 18.25 6.08 4.43
C PRO A 367 17.77 4.67 4.76
N TYR A 368 17.62 3.82 3.74
CA TYR A 368 17.10 2.47 3.92
C TYR A 368 17.59 1.53 2.83
N ILE A 369 17.41 0.25 3.10
CA ILE A 369 17.56 -0.85 2.14
C ILE A 369 16.37 -1.80 2.26
N LYS A 370 15.83 -2.24 1.13
CA LYS A 370 14.90 -3.36 1.04
C LYS A 370 15.62 -4.55 0.43
N LEU A 371 15.76 -5.59 1.25
CA LEU A 371 16.23 -6.90 0.83
C LEU A 371 15.02 -7.73 0.40
N ALA A 372 15.06 -8.28 -0.80
CA ALA A 372 14.05 -9.17 -1.32
C ALA A 372 14.55 -10.61 -1.38
N VAL A 373 13.63 -11.55 -1.16
CA VAL A 373 13.80 -12.96 -1.50
C VAL A 373 12.74 -13.34 -2.52
N ASP A 374 13.18 -13.67 -3.74
CA ASP A 374 12.35 -14.28 -4.76
C ASP A 374 12.41 -15.80 -4.63
N PHE A 375 11.26 -16.43 -4.40
CA PHE A 375 11.17 -17.88 -4.22
C PHE A 375 10.53 -18.55 -5.44
N ASN A 376 11.20 -19.59 -5.96
CA ASN A 376 10.78 -20.33 -7.15
C ASN A 376 10.36 -19.41 -8.32
N ASN A 377 11.18 -18.38 -8.57
CA ASN A 377 11.14 -17.45 -9.71
C ASN A 377 9.96 -16.48 -9.84
N ASN A 378 9.05 -16.30 -8.86
CA ASN A 378 8.00 -15.27 -8.95
C ASN A 378 7.40 -14.76 -7.64
N ASN A 379 7.66 -15.43 -6.50
CA ASN A 379 7.02 -15.08 -5.24
C ASN A 379 7.99 -14.30 -4.36
N ARG A 380 7.86 -12.97 -4.40
CA ARG A 380 8.73 -12.04 -3.68
C ARG A 380 8.20 -11.73 -2.29
N ASP A 381 9.07 -11.81 -1.29
CA ASP A 381 8.88 -11.19 0.01
C ASP A 381 10.05 -10.24 0.33
N GLU A 382 9.76 -9.20 1.12
CA GLU A 382 10.72 -8.15 1.46
C GLU A 382 10.95 -8.00 2.97
N LEU A 383 12.16 -7.56 3.30
CA LEU A 383 12.60 -7.04 4.59
C LEU A 383 13.18 -5.64 4.34
N ALA A 384 12.89 -4.68 5.22
CA ALA A 384 13.57 -3.38 5.18
C ALA A 384 14.47 -3.15 6.41
N ILE A 385 15.63 -2.54 6.18
CA ILE A 385 16.48 -1.97 7.23
C ILE A 385 16.51 -0.46 7.02
N ALA A 386 16.04 0.31 7.99
CA ALA A 386 16.12 1.77 7.99
C ALA A 386 17.28 2.22 8.89
N LEU A 387 18.07 3.18 8.42
CA LEU A 387 19.29 3.67 9.06
C LEU A 387 19.05 5.06 9.63
N ILE A 388 18.79 5.13 10.93
CA ILE A 388 18.47 6.37 11.64
C ILE A 388 19.77 7.05 12.08
N PRO A 389 19.99 8.35 11.84
CA PRO A 389 21.15 9.07 12.35
C PRO A 389 21.36 8.81 13.85
N GLU A 390 22.61 8.54 14.26
CA GLU A 390 22.94 8.13 15.63
C GLU A 390 22.44 9.13 16.68
N ASP A 391 22.53 10.43 16.37
CA ASP A 391 22.05 11.53 17.23
C ASP A 391 20.52 11.58 17.40
N LYS A 392 19.78 10.90 16.54
CA LYS A 392 18.32 10.79 16.57
C LYS A 392 17.82 9.43 17.03
N TYR A 393 18.67 8.41 17.01
CA TYR A 393 18.26 7.05 17.29
C TYR A 393 18.00 6.87 18.79
N ASP A 394 16.79 6.41 19.09
CA ASP A 394 16.35 5.97 20.40
C ASP A 394 15.50 4.71 20.19
N GLU A 395 15.87 3.62 20.85
CA GLU A 395 15.23 2.31 20.66
C GLU A 395 13.74 2.35 20.99
N ALA A 396 13.33 3.17 21.97
CA ALA A 396 11.91 3.27 22.35
C ALA A 396 11.07 3.97 21.28
N SER A 397 11.62 4.99 20.62
CA SER A 397 10.96 5.79 19.59
C SER A 397 11.04 5.18 18.20
N TYR A 398 12.11 4.43 17.90
CA TYR A 398 12.38 3.82 16.60
C TYR A 398 12.25 2.30 16.64
N LYS A 399 11.27 1.76 17.37
CA LYS A 399 11.01 0.31 17.36
C LYS A 399 10.77 -0.21 15.94
N GLY A 400 11.40 -1.33 15.62
CA GLY A 400 11.14 -2.08 14.39
C GLY A 400 9.72 -2.67 14.37
N SER A 401 9.28 -3.11 13.19
CA SER A 401 7.98 -3.74 13.01
C SER A 401 8.17 -5.25 12.85
N SER A 402 7.52 -6.03 13.72
CA SER A 402 7.61 -7.49 13.67
C SER A 402 7.11 -8.09 12.36
N LYS A 403 7.69 -9.22 11.96
CA LYS A 403 7.20 -10.02 10.84
C LYS A 403 5.91 -10.71 11.25
N TYR A 404 4.83 -10.44 10.52
CA TYR A 404 3.62 -11.23 10.61
C TYR A 404 3.60 -12.23 9.44
N PHE A 405 3.84 -13.50 9.75
CA PHE A 405 3.99 -14.54 8.74
C PHE A 405 2.65 -14.87 8.06
N SER A 406 2.69 -15.00 6.74
CA SER A 406 1.51 -15.34 5.92
C SER A 406 1.15 -16.82 5.97
N TYR A 407 2.15 -17.68 6.23
CA TYR A 407 2.06 -19.14 6.10
C TYR A 407 1.66 -19.60 4.70
N ASN A 408 2.03 -18.84 3.67
CA ASN A 408 1.83 -19.19 2.27
C ASN A 408 3.04 -19.99 1.74
N SER A 409 2.80 -21.22 1.27
CA SER A 409 3.87 -22.13 0.82
C SER A 409 4.54 -21.73 -0.50
N LEU A 410 3.98 -20.73 -1.20
CA LEU A 410 4.55 -20.15 -2.39
C LEU A 410 5.73 -19.21 -2.10
N TYR A 411 5.92 -18.79 -0.84
CA TYR A 411 6.93 -17.81 -0.45
C TYR A 411 8.01 -18.40 0.45
N CYS A 412 9.21 -17.81 0.35
CA CYS A 412 10.23 -17.85 1.38
C CYS A 412 10.24 -16.46 2.04
N GLU A 413 9.73 -16.37 3.27
CA GLU A 413 9.59 -15.08 3.95
C GLU A 413 10.89 -14.70 4.68
N VAL A 414 11.43 -13.52 4.39
CA VAL A 414 12.67 -12.98 4.95
C VAL A 414 12.40 -11.99 6.09
N TYR A 415 13.27 -11.99 7.10
CA TYR A 415 13.20 -11.10 8.25
C TYR A 415 14.58 -10.91 8.88
N SER A 416 14.78 -9.80 9.60
CA SER A 416 15.94 -9.65 10.48
C SER A 416 15.61 -10.16 11.88
N LEU A 417 16.65 -10.52 12.63
CA LEU A 417 16.56 -10.94 14.02
C LEU A 417 17.10 -9.83 14.92
N SER A 418 16.28 -9.37 15.87
CA SER A 418 16.71 -8.40 16.87
C SER A 418 15.98 -8.67 18.19
N ASN A 419 16.71 -8.72 19.30
CA ASN A 419 16.17 -8.93 20.65
C ASN A 419 15.18 -10.12 20.78
N GLY A 420 15.42 -11.19 20.03
CA GLY A 420 14.56 -12.38 20.01
C GLY A 420 13.28 -12.25 19.17
N GLU A 421 13.06 -11.12 18.49
CA GLU A 421 11.96 -10.91 17.55
C GLU A 421 12.40 -11.08 16.09
N SER A 422 11.48 -11.61 15.26
CA SER A 422 11.57 -11.54 13.80
C SER A 422 10.96 -10.21 13.35
N LEU A 423 11.71 -9.38 12.62
CA LEU A 423 11.27 -8.07 12.15
C LEU A 423 11.15 -8.04 10.61
N ALA A 424 10.06 -7.47 10.11
CA ALA A 424 9.87 -7.15 8.70
C ALA A 424 10.50 -5.79 8.33
N ILE A 425 10.59 -4.89 9.32
CA ILE A 425 11.25 -3.60 9.23
C ILE A 425 12.10 -3.44 10.47
N ASN A 426 13.40 -3.24 10.31
CA ASN A 426 14.33 -3.01 11.41
C ASN A 426 14.91 -1.60 11.30
N ASN A 427 14.71 -0.79 12.34
CA ASN A 427 15.31 0.53 12.40
C ASN A 427 16.57 0.42 13.25
N LEU A 428 17.72 0.78 12.70
CA LEU A 428 19.02 0.68 13.35
C LEU A 428 19.72 2.04 13.32
N PRO A 429 20.61 2.35 14.27
CA PRO A 429 21.44 3.54 14.16
C PRO A 429 22.35 3.42 12.94
N LEU A 430 22.55 4.53 12.23
CA LEU A 430 23.51 4.62 11.14
C LEU A 430 24.92 4.63 11.73
N LEU A 431 25.59 3.48 11.63
CA LEU A 431 26.96 3.28 12.07
C LEU A 431 27.87 3.05 10.86
N GLN A 432 29.19 3.14 11.08
CA GLN A 432 30.19 2.82 10.05
C GLN A 432 30.01 1.41 9.50
N THR A 433 29.75 0.43 10.37
CA THR A 433 29.40 -0.94 9.98
C THR A 433 28.23 -1.42 10.81
N ILE A 434 27.28 -2.09 10.15
CA ILE A 434 26.12 -2.72 10.77
C ILE A 434 26.08 -4.17 10.29
N SER A 435 26.11 -5.09 11.25
CA SER A 435 25.93 -6.52 11.02
C SER A 435 24.50 -6.92 11.43
N VAL A 436 23.67 -7.35 10.48
CA VAL A 436 22.26 -7.69 10.73
C VAL A 436 22.04 -9.19 10.54
N PRO A 437 21.82 -9.96 11.61
CA PRO A 437 21.44 -11.36 11.49
C PRO A 437 20.08 -11.50 10.82
N LEU A 438 20.01 -12.36 9.82
CA LEU A 438 18.78 -12.62 9.06
C LEU A 438 18.22 -14.01 9.38
N GLY A 439 16.93 -14.16 9.12
CA GLY A 439 16.27 -15.44 9.04
C GLY A 439 15.35 -15.51 7.84
N ILE A 440 15.08 -16.75 7.42
CA ILE A 440 14.09 -17.07 6.38
C ILE A 440 13.09 -18.10 6.90
N SER A 441 11.88 -18.11 6.34
CA SER A 441 10.83 -19.06 6.64
C SER A 441 10.14 -19.54 5.36
N ASN A 442 10.32 -20.81 5.00
CA ASN A 442 9.71 -21.43 3.82
C ASN A 442 8.90 -22.67 4.21
N LEU A 443 7.71 -22.85 3.63
CA LEU A 443 6.87 -24.04 3.88
C LEU A 443 6.99 -25.11 2.78
N SER A 444 7.72 -24.83 1.72
CA SER A 444 8.07 -25.77 0.66
C SER A 444 9.57 -25.67 0.35
N LYS A 445 10.14 -26.74 -0.21
CA LYS A 445 11.53 -26.74 -0.70
C LYS A 445 11.59 -25.97 -2.02
N GLY A 446 12.72 -25.33 -2.31
CA GLY A 446 12.84 -24.54 -3.54
C GLY A 446 14.05 -23.63 -3.56
N GLU A 447 14.21 -22.91 -4.66
CA GLU A 447 15.27 -21.94 -4.83
C GLU A 447 14.86 -20.58 -4.27
N ALA A 448 15.73 -20.00 -3.44
CA ALA A 448 15.60 -18.64 -2.93
C ALA A 448 16.71 -17.77 -3.51
N VAL A 449 16.33 -16.63 -4.07
CA VAL A 449 17.24 -15.64 -4.66
C VAL A 449 17.15 -14.34 -3.86
N PHE A 450 18.26 -13.97 -3.22
CA PHE A 450 18.40 -12.73 -2.46
C PHE A 450 18.90 -11.61 -3.35
N SER A 451 18.27 -10.44 -3.25
CA SER A 451 18.63 -9.23 -4.00
C SER A 451 18.25 -7.96 -3.25
N ILE A 452 18.80 -6.80 -3.65
CA ILE A 452 18.28 -5.50 -3.22
C ILE A 452 17.16 -5.10 -4.18
N SER A 453 15.92 -4.98 -3.67
CA SER A 453 14.78 -4.55 -4.49
C SER A 453 14.66 -3.03 -4.59
N ASP A 454 15.07 -2.31 -3.55
CA ASP A 454 15.05 -0.86 -3.47
C ASP A 454 16.01 -0.39 -2.37
N ALA A 455 16.64 0.78 -2.56
CA ALA A 455 17.55 1.34 -1.57
C ALA A 455 17.75 2.85 -1.77
N GLN A 456 17.84 3.56 -0.65
CA GLN A 456 18.32 4.93 -0.60
C GLN A 456 19.40 4.97 0.48
N LEU A 457 20.65 4.71 0.10
CA LEU A 457 21.78 4.60 1.02
C LEU A 457 22.68 5.84 0.95
N PRO A 458 23.42 6.15 2.02
CA PRO A 458 24.50 7.15 1.94
C PRO A 458 25.56 6.75 0.91
N ASP A 459 26.26 7.74 0.37
CA ASP A 459 27.36 7.49 -0.57
C ASP A 459 28.42 6.54 0.04
N TYR A 460 29.06 5.76 -0.83
CA TYR A 460 30.13 4.82 -0.45
C TYR A 460 29.69 3.72 0.54
N THR A 461 28.40 3.39 0.58
CA THR A 461 27.87 2.26 1.35
C THR A 461 27.96 0.97 0.52
N THR A 462 28.59 -0.06 1.08
CA THR A 462 28.62 -1.42 0.54
C THR A 462 27.65 -2.30 1.31
N VAL A 463 26.91 -3.15 0.61
CA VAL A 463 25.99 -4.12 1.20
C VAL A 463 26.37 -5.52 0.75
N VAL A 464 26.66 -6.38 1.71
CA VAL A 464 27.11 -7.74 1.48
C VAL A 464 26.21 -8.72 2.23
N LEU A 465 25.78 -9.78 1.54
CA LEU A 465 25.16 -10.94 2.16
C LEU A 465 26.24 -12.00 2.44
N LEU A 466 26.31 -12.46 3.68
CA LEU A 466 27.10 -13.60 4.10
C LEU A 466 26.19 -14.82 4.34
N ASP A 467 26.45 -15.93 3.63
CA ASP A 467 25.94 -17.26 4.01
C ASP A 467 26.97 -17.95 4.91
N ASN A 468 26.69 -17.99 6.21
CA ASN A 468 27.55 -18.62 7.24
C ASN A 468 27.62 -20.15 7.11
N HIS A 469 26.75 -20.79 6.33
CA HIS A 469 26.85 -22.23 6.10
C HIS A 469 27.97 -22.58 5.11
N ASN A 470 28.07 -21.79 4.03
CA ASN A 470 29.03 -22.01 2.96
C ASN A 470 30.24 -21.05 3.03
N TYR A 471 30.20 -20.07 3.95
CA TYR A 471 31.10 -18.92 4.01
C TYR A 471 31.19 -18.19 2.67
N GLU A 472 30.03 -17.97 2.04
CA GLU A 472 29.93 -17.28 0.76
C GLU A 472 29.53 -15.82 0.97
N LEU A 473 30.27 -14.92 0.33
CA LEU A 473 30.03 -13.48 0.35
C LEU A 473 29.52 -13.02 -1.01
N THR A 474 28.41 -12.29 -1.01
CA THR A 474 27.81 -11.70 -2.21
C THR A 474 27.59 -10.20 -2.01
N GLU A 475 28.21 -9.36 -2.84
CA GLU A 475 28.08 -7.91 -2.77
C GLU A 475 26.81 -7.43 -3.49
N LEU A 476 25.69 -7.43 -2.78
CA LEU A 476 24.39 -7.05 -3.32
C LEU A 476 24.34 -5.59 -3.82
N SER A 477 25.13 -4.68 -3.23
CA SER A 477 25.23 -3.28 -3.68
C SER A 477 25.83 -3.13 -5.09
N SER A 478 26.54 -4.15 -5.60
CA SER A 478 27.07 -4.15 -6.97
C SER A 478 26.05 -4.63 -8.02
N GLY A 479 24.84 -5.00 -7.59
CA GLY A 479 23.81 -5.60 -8.43
C GLY A 479 23.89 -7.13 -8.55
N ASP A 480 24.83 -7.76 -7.85
CA ASP A 480 24.91 -9.22 -7.75
C ASP A 480 23.75 -9.78 -6.91
N ASN A 481 23.32 -11.00 -7.21
CA ASN A 481 22.28 -11.73 -6.48
C ASN A 481 22.84 -13.02 -5.88
N TYR A 482 22.35 -13.42 -4.71
CA TYR A 482 22.74 -14.69 -4.09
C TYR A 482 21.63 -15.73 -4.24
N SER A 483 21.94 -16.88 -4.85
CA SER A 483 20.97 -17.96 -5.06
C SER A 483 21.31 -19.18 -4.22
N VAL A 484 20.29 -19.76 -3.58
CA VAL A 484 20.45 -20.93 -2.72
C VAL A 484 19.28 -21.89 -2.86
N LEU A 485 19.59 -23.18 -2.97
CA LEU A 485 18.58 -24.24 -2.89
C LEU A 485 18.26 -24.55 -1.42
N LEU A 486 17.01 -24.34 -1.03
CA LEU A 486 16.49 -24.66 0.29
C LEU A 486 15.92 -26.08 0.31
N GLU A 487 16.69 -27.01 0.87
CA GLU A 487 16.32 -28.43 0.95
C GLU A 487 15.42 -28.76 2.15
N ASN A 488 15.27 -27.83 3.09
CA ASN A 488 14.49 -27.99 4.32
C ASN A 488 13.41 -26.91 4.42
N THR A 489 12.29 -27.26 5.06
CA THR A 489 11.19 -26.33 5.39
C THR A 489 11.29 -25.85 6.82
N GLY A 490 10.67 -24.71 7.13
CA GLY A 490 10.63 -24.11 8.45
C GLY A 490 11.48 -22.86 8.54
N LYS A 491 11.72 -22.42 9.78
CA LYS A 491 12.54 -21.23 10.05
C LYS A 491 14.02 -21.60 10.07
N GLN A 492 14.84 -20.87 9.33
CA GLN A 492 16.29 -20.97 9.37
C GLN A 492 16.84 -19.63 9.86
N ASN A 493 17.30 -19.61 11.11
CA ASN A 493 17.89 -18.43 11.75
C ASN A 493 19.42 -18.58 11.79
N GLY A 494 20.16 -17.49 11.57
CA GLY A 494 21.61 -17.45 11.75
C GLY A 494 22.45 -17.98 10.59
N ARG A 495 21.81 -18.49 9.52
CA ARG A 495 22.51 -18.85 8.28
C ARG A 495 22.95 -17.60 7.52
N PHE A 496 22.09 -16.59 7.43
CA PHE A 496 22.34 -15.40 6.64
C PHE A 496 22.61 -14.19 7.53
N GLU A 497 23.51 -13.33 7.08
CA GLU A 497 23.84 -12.07 7.73
C GLU A 497 24.01 -10.99 6.67
N LEU A 498 23.39 -9.83 6.87
CA LEU A 498 23.55 -8.66 6.01
C LEU A 498 24.55 -7.71 6.66
N ILE A 499 25.64 -7.42 5.96
CA ILE A 499 26.66 -6.49 6.40
C ILE A 499 26.53 -5.21 5.57
N ILE A 500 26.24 -4.11 6.26
CA ILE A 500 26.14 -2.78 5.66
C ILE A 500 27.32 -1.99 6.18
N SER A 501 28.25 -1.62 5.31
CA SER A 501 29.45 -0.87 5.70
C SER A 501 29.60 0.40 4.88
N GLN A 502 29.84 1.51 5.55
CA GLN A 502 30.29 2.74 4.94
C GLN A 502 31.80 2.69 4.78
N SER A 503 32.26 2.95 3.56
CA SER A 503 33.69 2.97 3.27
C SER A 503 34.34 4.15 4.01
N SER A 504 35.14 3.87 5.03
CA SER A 504 36.12 4.81 5.59
C SER A 504 37.52 4.61 4.97
N SER A 505 37.71 3.52 4.21
CA SER A 505 38.98 3.16 3.61
C SER A 505 39.18 3.86 2.26
N THR A 506 40.01 4.91 2.24
CA THR A 506 40.71 5.35 1.03
C THR A 506 41.83 4.37 0.76
N ALA A 507 41.53 3.29 0.03
CA ALA A 507 42.56 2.44 -0.55
C ALA A 507 43.28 3.27 -1.64
N THR A 508 44.61 3.27 -1.63
CA THR A 508 45.42 3.89 -2.70
C THR A 508 45.53 3.04 -3.96
N ASP A 509 44.90 1.87 -3.97
CA ASP A 509 44.63 1.08 -5.15
C ASP A 509 43.16 0.68 -5.09
N ASP A 510 42.45 0.87 -6.20
CA ASP A 510 41.04 0.52 -6.36
C ASP A 510 40.71 -0.79 -5.64
N ILE A 511 39.62 -0.79 -4.87
CA ILE A 511 38.99 -2.02 -4.41
C ILE A 511 38.52 -2.77 -5.66
N LYS A 512 39.42 -3.52 -6.28
CA LYS A 512 39.06 -4.74 -6.97
C LYS A 512 38.91 -5.76 -5.86
N LEU A 513 37.68 -5.87 -5.36
CA LEU A 513 37.16 -7.14 -4.88
C LEU A 513 37.60 -8.15 -5.94
N ASP A 514 38.48 -9.06 -5.56
CA ASP A 514 39.12 -9.99 -6.48
C ASP A 514 38.04 -10.99 -6.91
N LYS A 515 37.08 -10.54 -7.74
CA LYS A 515 36.03 -11.35 -8.34
C LYS A 515 36.77 -12.30 -9.28
N THR A 516 37.24 -13.42 -8.73
CA THR A 516 37.54 -14.60 -9.54
C THR A 516 36.28 -14.94 -10.33
N ASN A 517 36.44 -15.60 -11.49
CA ASN A 517 35.48 -15.75 -12.61
C ASN A 517 34.02 -16.23 -12.31
N ASN A 518 33.58 -16.28 -11.05
CA ASN A 518 32.28 -16.74 -10.59
C ASN A 518 31.46 -15.69 -9.80
N ASN A 519 31.78 -14.39 -9.89
CA ASN A 519 31.09 -13.29 -9.16
C ASN A 519 31.08 -13.40 -7.63
N LYS A 520 31.89 -14.28 -7.03
CA LYS A 520 32.00 -14.41 -5.57
C LYS A 520 33.05 -13.46 -5.02
N MET A 521 32.74 -12.86 -3.88
CA MET A 521 33.64 -11.97 -3.17
C MET A 521 34.55 -12.81 -2.24
N PRO A 522 35.88 -12.85 -2.47
CA PRO A 522 36.75 -13.76 -1.71
C PRO A 522 37.10 -13.24 -0.30
N LEU A 523 36.84 -11.95 -0.03
CA LEU A 523 37.27 -11.29 1.18
C LEU A 523 36.40 -10.07 1.48
N LEU A 524 36.01 -9.87 2.74
CA LEU A 524 35.53 -8.59 3.27
C LEU A 524 36.41 -8.15 4.44
N VAL A 525 36.77 -6.87 4.47
CA VAL A 525 37.43 -6.24 5.62
C VAL A 525 36.55 -5.09 6.09
N TYR A 526 36.24 -5.06 7.39
CA TYR A 526 35.53 -3.95 8.01
C TYR A 526 35.88 -3.84 9.48
N THR A 527 35.46 -2.73 10.10
CA THR A 527 35.66 -2.45 11.52
C THR A 527 34.33 -2.57 12.25
N GLU A 528 34.35 -3.16 13.43
CA GLU A 528 33.20 -3.29 14.33
C GLU A 528 33.68 -3.02 15.76
N GLN A 529 33.17 -1.95 16.39
CA GLN A 529 33.59 -1.48 17.70
C GLN A 529 35.10 -1.18 17.80
N ASP A 530 35.89 -2.07 18.39
CA ASP A 530 37.35 -1.98 18.57
C ASP A 530 38.10 -3.12 17.83
N LYS A 531 37.41 -3.80 16.91
CA LYS A 531 37.91 -4.97 16.19
C LYS A 531 37.90 -4.77 14.69
N ILE A 532 38.92 -5.32 14.05
CA ILE A 532 38.96 -5.49 12.60
C ILE A 532 38.42 -6.89 12.31
N ILE A 533 37.39 -6.97 11.49
CA ILE A 533 36.82 -8.23 11.02
C ILE A 533 37.31 -8.50 9.61
N VAL A 534 37.84 -9.70 9.40
CA VAL A 534 38.28 -10.19 8.10
C VAL A 534 37.52 -11.48 7.78
N LEU A 535 36.52 -11.36 6.90
CA LEU A 535 35.75 -12.50 6.39
C LEU A 535 36.45 -13.04 5.15
N ILE A 536 36.82 -14.31 5.16
CA ILE A 536 37.48 -14.98 4.05
C ILE A 536 36.56 -16.02 3.43
N SER A 537 36.47 -16.01 2.11
CA SER A 537 35.83 -17.04 1.28
C SER A 537 36.83 -17.55 0.22
N GLY A 538 37.38 -18.74 0.44
CA GLY A 538 38.23 -19.41 -0.55
C GLY A 538 39.66 -18.87 -0.72
N LEU A 539 40.27 -18.29 0.33
CA LEU A 539 41.69 -17.89 0.31
C LEU A 539 42.54 -18.79 1.21
N ASN A 540 43.48 -19.52 0.61
CA ASN A 540 44.40 -20.40 1.34
C ASN A 540 45.63 -19.63 1.86
N LYS A 541 46.11 -20.03 3.05
CA LYS A 541 47.30 -19.47 3.74
C LYS A 541 47.31 -17.94 3.84
N ALA A 542 46.14 -17.36 4.08
CA ALA A 542 46.02 -15.94 4.33
C ALA A 542 46.66 -15.60 5.68
N HIS A 543 47.40 -14.50 5.74
CA HIS A 543 47.99 -13.96 6.97
C HIS A 543 47.83 -12.45 6.99
N TYR A 544 47.95 -11.86 8.17
CA TYR A 544 47.87 -10.42 8.34
C TYR A 544 49.08 -9.86 9.08
N SER A 545 49.37 -8.59 8.82
CA SER A 545 50.26 -7.77 9.62
C SER A 545 49.59 -6.40 9.81
N LEU A 546 49.43 -5.97 11.06
CA LEU A 546 48.81 -4.72 11.44
C LEU A 546 49.87 -3.69 11.82
N TYR A 547 49.76 -2.46 11.30
CA TYR A 547 50.71 -1.38 11.56
C TYR A 547 49.99 -0.11 12.04
N ASP A 548 50.68 0.70 12.86
CA ASP A 548 50.28 2.10 13.08
C ASP A 548 50.75 3.01 11.92
N LEU A 549 50.32 4.28 11.94
CA LEU A 549 50.68 5.27 10.90
C LEU A 549 52.18 5.61 10.87
N SER A 550 52.95 5.28 11.91
CA SER A 550 54.41 5.44 11.89
C SER A 550 55.11 4.29 11.18
N GLY A 551 54.37 3.26 10.78
CA GLY A 551 54.89 2.04 10.16
C GLY A 551 55.36 1.00 11.17
N ARG A 552 55.11 1.20 12.48
CA ARG A 552 55.45 0.21 13.50
C ARG A 552 54.41 -0.92 13.48
N MET A 553 54.89 -2.16 13.41
CA MET A 553 54.06 -3.35 13.47
C MET A 553 53.49 -3.53 14.89
N LEU A 554 52.18 -3.74 14.96
CA LEU A 554 51.42 -3.87 16.19
C LEU A 554 51.03 -5.33 16.45
N ASP A 555 50.68 -6.06 15.40
CA ASP A 555 50.20 -7.44 15.48
C ASP A 555 50.44 -8.17 14.15
N GLU A 556 50.53 -9.50 14.18
CA GLU A 556 50.57 -10.36 13.00
C GLU A 556 50.04 -11.76 13.30
N GLY A 557 49.54 -12.45 12.28
CA GLY A 557 49.06 -13.82 12.45
C GLY A 557 48.48 -14.45 11.20
N GLU A 558 48.08 -15.72 11.33
CA GLU A 558 47.39 -16.45 10.28
C GLU A 558 45.88 -16.20 10.34
N LEU A 559 45.24 -16.25 9.17
CA LEU A 559 43.80 -16.11 9.01
C LEU A 559 43.20 -17.46 8.58
N LEU A 560 42.10 -17.82 9.23
CA LEU A 560 41.30 -18.98 8.87
C LEU A 560 40.64 -18.74 7.51
N ASN A 561 40.83 -19.68 6.59
CA ASN A 561 40.06 -19.76 5.36
C ASN A 561 38.60 -20.12 5.67
N ASN A 562 37.64 -19.66 4.86
CA ASN A 562 36.22 -19.89 5.05
C ASN A 562 35.79 -19.60 6.49
N GLY A 563 36.08 -18.38 6.95
CA GLY A 563 35.97 -18.03 8.35
C GLY A 563 35.89 -16.55 8.63
N ARG A 564 35.36 -16.24 9.82
CA ARG A 564 35.38 -14.90 10.41
C ARG A 564 36.58 -14.76 11.32
N ASN A 565 37.55 -13.97 10.87
CA ASN A 565 38.75 -13.66 11.63
C ASN A 565 38.57 -12.32 12.35
N THR A 566 38.97 -12.27 13.61
CA THR A 566 38.88 -11.07 14.45
C THR A 566 40.28 -10.66 14.87
N ILE A 567 40.65 -9.42 14.56
CA ILE A 567 41.94 -8.83 14.94
C ILE A 567 41.64 -7.66 15.88
N SER A 568 42.24 -7.67 17.06
CA SER A 568 42.05 -6.59 18.05
C SER A 568 42.84 -5.35 17.62
N ALA A 569 42.21 -4.18 17.63
CA ALA A 569 42.93 -2.93 17.46
C ALA A 569 43.30 -2.33 18.84
N PRO A 570 44.49 -1.73 19.02
CA PRO A 570 44.94 -1.21 20.31
C PRO A 570 44.20 0.06 20.78
N GLY A 571 43.15 0.51 20.08
CA GLY A 571 42.31 1.66 20.46
C GLY A 571 41.77 2.42 19.25
N LYS A 572 41.14 3.58 19.50
CA LYS A 572 40.68 4.50 18.44
C LYS A 572 41.88 5.06 17.68
N GLY A 573 41.80 5.06 16.36
CA GLY A 573 42.89 5.49 15.50
C GLY A 573 42.78 4.94 14.09
N VAL A 574 43.81 5.22 13.29
CA VAL A 574 43.94 4.73 11.93
C VAL A 574 45.08 3.72 11.89
N PHE A 575 44.83 2.57 11.28
CA PHE A 575 45.79 1.48 11.15
C PHE A 575 45.91 1.04 9.70
N LEU A 576 47.06 0.45 9.37
CA LEU A 576 47.30 -0.20 8.09
C LEU A 576 47.28 -1.72 8.31
N LEU A 577 46.28 -2.39 7.75
CA LEU A 577 46.18 -3.84 7.74
C LEU A 577 46.73 -4.34 6.40
N LYS A 578 47.87 -5.03 6.44
CA LYS A 578 48.39 -5.75 5.28
C LYS A 578 47.90 -7.19 5.33
N LEU A 579 47.24 -7.64 4.27
CA LEU A 579 46.80 -9.02 4.11
C LEU A 579 47.65 -9.70 3.04
N GLY A 580 48.38 -10.74 3.41
CA GLY A 580 49.20 -11.54 2.51
C GLY A 580 48.52 -12.86 2.14
N ARG A 581 48.78 -13.32 0.92
CA ARG A 581 48.33 -14.59 0.33
C ARG A 581 49.44 -15.17 -0.55
N GLU A 582 49.32 -16.43 -0.97
CA GLU A 582 50.35 -17.08 -1.81
C GLU A 582 50.70 -16.29 -3.08
N THR A 583 49.74 -15.55 -3.64
CA THR A 583 49.87 -14.82 -4.91
C THR A 583 50.11 -13.32 -4.77
N GLY A 584 50.28 -12.78 -3.56
CA GLY A 584 50.54 -11.35 -3.34
C GLY A 584 50.05 -10.82 -2.00
N SER A 585 49.98 -9.49 -1.86
CA SER A 585 49.43 -8.84 -0.66
C SER A 585 48.60 -7.61 -1.02
N SER A 586 47.58 -7.33 -0.20
CA SER A 586 46.77 -6.13 -0.28
C SER A 586 46.88 -5.35 1.03
N THR A 587 46.82 -4.02 0.98
CA THR A 587 46.90 -3.16 2.17
C THR A 587 45.61 -2.37 2.33
N TYR A 588 45.03 -2.40 3.53
CA TYR A 588 43.79 -1.74 3.88
C TYR A 588 44.07 -0.67 4.94
N LYS A 589 43.54 0.53 4.72
CA LYS A 589 43.47 1.55 5.77
C LYS A 589 42.17 1.34 6.53
N VAL A 590 42.25 1.07 7.82
CA VAL A 590 41.09 0.89 8.70
C VAL A 590 41.07 1.99 9.76
N SER A 591 39.88 2.44 10.14
CA SER A 591 39.71 3.54 11.11
C SER A 591 38.55 3.28 12.05
N PHE A 592 38.77 3.58 13.33
CA PHE A 592 37.84 3.38 14.44
C PHE A 592 37.36 4.70 15.06
#